data_AF-A0A378AIP1-F1
#
_entry.id   AF-A0A378AIP1-F1
#
_cell.length_a   1.000
_cell.length_b   1.000
_cell.length_c   1.000
_cell.angle_alpha   90.00
_cell.angle_beta   90.00
_cell.angle_gamma   90.00
#
_symmetry.space_group_name_H-M   'P 1'
#
loop_
_entity.id
_entity.type
_entity.pdbx_description
1 polymer ?
#
loop_
_entity_poly.entity_id
_entity_poly.type
_entity_poly.pdbx_seq_one_letter_code
_entity_poly.pdbx_strand_id
1 'polypeptide(L)'
;MNHFILSDSRKCIGCQACEVACVMAHNEEQHVLTPQRFLPRITVIKAEGQRNAITCRHCEDAPCVRSCPNDAIAQSGDSVQVRQEKCIGCKSCMVACPFGVMQVVVTPQAAGLVKASAHKCDLCQGREAGPACVENCPAQALTLADDETLITPGEAAATALGMPGGAAVAARYAALQPAQCWREGQANGDDRPRAGSRISWRRRCVRATLRRSISRSPRSRRSSRPPACLTCGEHSICEWTCPLHNHIPQWIELVKAGNIAAAVALSHQTNCLPEITGRVCPQDRLCEGACTLRDESGAVTIGNIERYISDQALASGWRPDLSQVKPSGKRVAIIGAGPAGLACADMLVRHGVQPVVFDRHPEIGGLLTFRHSGVQAG
;
A
#
# COMPACT_ATOMS: atom_id res chain seq x y z
N MET A 1 18.29 22.59 -17.65
CA MET A 1 18.53 21.13 -17.86
C MET A 1 17.21 20.41 -17.71
N ASN A 2 17.05 19.18 -18.22
CA ASN A 2 15.80 18.47 -17.93
C ASN A 2 15.68 18.12 -16.45
N HIS A 3 14.50 18.34 -15.87
CA HIS A 3 14.17 17.96 -14.51
C HIS A 3 13.87 16.46 -14.42
N PHE A 4 14.27 15.83 -13.32
CA PHE A 4 13.97 14.42 -13.06
C PHE A 4 14.01 14.10 -11.58
N ILE A 5 13.45 12.96 -11.19
CA ILE A 5 13.48 12.53 -9.79
C ILE A 5 14.74 11.71 -9.54
N LEU A 6 15.60 12.18 -8.65
CA LEU A 6 16.75 11.46 -8.14
C LEU A 6 16.34 10.55 -6.98
N SER A 7 16.89 9.33 -6.93
CA SER A 7 16.67 8.36 -5.86
C SER A 7 17.98 8.02 -5.15
N ASP A 8 18.04 8.21 -3.83
CA ASP A 8 19.14 7.78 -2.97
C ASP A 8 18.86 6.39 -2.38
N SER A 9 19.54 5.37 -2.92
CA SER A 9 19.39 3.98 -2.49
C SER A 9 19.85 3.72 -1.05
N ARG A 10 20.65 4.61 -0.45
CA ARG A 10 21.09 4.47 0.95
C ARG A 10 19.99 4.86 1.93
N LYS A 11 19.07 5.74 1.51
CA LYS A 11 17.93 6.20 2.31
C LYS A 11 16.66 5.40 2.03
N CYS A 12 16.52 4.83 0.83
CA CYS A 12 15.30 4.15 0.44
C CYS A 12 14.98 2.94 1.34
N ILE A 13 13.84 3.00 2.05
CA ILE A 13 13.33 1.90 2.88
C ILE A 13 12.46 0.90 2.10
N GLY A 14 12.19 1.16 0.82
CA GLY A 14 11.35 0.31 -0.03
C GLY A 14 9.88 0.25 0.38
N CYS A 15 9.31 1.31 0.95
CA CYS A 15 7.94 1.26 1.48
C CYS A 15 6.81 1.25 0.43
N GLN A 16 7.13 1.43 -0.85
CA GLN A 16 6.16 1.56 -1.96
C GLN A 16 5.17 2.74 -1.83
N ALA A 17 5.34 3.61 -0.84
CA ALA A 17 4.52 4.80 -0.66
C ALA A 17 4.58 5.76 -1.86
N CYS A 18 5.74 5.83 -2.52
CA CYS A 18 5.91 6.61 -3.75
C CYS A 18 5.12 6.02 -4.94
N GLU A 19 4.91 4.70 -5.00
CA GLU A 19 4.08 4.06 -6.02
C GLU A 19 2.60 4.38 -5.77
N VAL A 20 2.15 4.21 -4.52
CA VAL A 20 0.76 4.51 -4.13
C VAL A 20 0.45 5.99 -4.39
N ALA A 21 1.30 6.91 -3.94
CA ALA A 21 1.12 8.34 -4.18
C ALA A 21 1.11 8.70 -5.68
N CYS A 22 1.93 8.04 -6.50
CA CYS A 22 1.89 8.24 -7.94
C CYS A 22 0.55 7.82 -8.55
N VAL A 23 0.00 6.68 -8.12
CA VAL A 23 -1.32 6.22 -8.59
C VAL A 23 -2.43 7.16 -8.13
N MET A 24 -2.41 7.60 -6.87
CA MET A 24 -3.44 8.48 -6.32
C MET A 24 -3.43 9.86 -6.98
N ALA A 25 -2.26 10.47 -7.17
CA ALA A 25 -2.14 11.75 -7.85
C ALA A 25 -2.62 11.71 -9.31
N HIS A 26 -2.50 10.56 -9.99
CA HIS A 26 -3.01 10.36 -11.34
C HIS A 26 -4.42 9.78 -11.42
N ASN A 27 -5.10 9.64 -10.29
CA ASN A 27 -6.47 9.18 -10.17
C ASN A 27 -7.31 10.12 -9.28
N GLU A 28 -7.05 11.42 -9.34
CA GLU A 28 -7.81 12.46 -8.63
C GLU A 28 -7.88 12.24 -7.10
N GLU A 29 -6.80 11.74 -6.50
CA GLU A 29 -6.73 11.36 -5.08
C GLU A 29 -7.76 10.29 -4.67
N GLN A 30 -8.28 9.52 -5.64
CA GLN A 30 -9.17 8.39 -5.40
C GLN A 30 -8.40 7.06 -5.45
N HIS A 31 -8.76 6.11 -4.59
CA HIS A 31 -8.17 4.77 -4.63
C HIS A 31 -8.64 3.99 -5.86
N VAL A 32 -7.71 3.30 -6.51
CA VAL A 32 -8.04 2.34 -7.56
C VAL A 32 -8.52 1.02 -6.95
N LEU A 33 -9.74 0.61 -7.29
CA LEU A 33 -10.40 -0.57 -6.69
C LEU A 33 -9.91 -1.91 -7.23
N THR A 34 -9.11 -1.91 -8.30
CA THR A 34 -8.65 -3.12 -8.99
C THR A 34 -7.14 -3.10 -9.16
N PRO A 35 -6.43 -4.22 -8.90
CA PRO A 35 -4.97 -4.29 -9.09
C PRO A 35 -4.50 -3.93 -10.50
N GLN A 36 -5.31 -4.20 -11.53
CA GLN A 36 -5.00 -3.90 -12.93
C GLN A 36 -4.94 -2.39 -13.22
N ARG A 37 -5.54 -1.57 -12.35
CA ARG A 37 -5.50 -0.10 -12.44
C ARG A 37 -4.42 0.52 -11.55
N PHE A 38 -3.71 -0.30 -10.75
CA PHE A 38 -2.55 0.14 -10.00
C PHE A 38 -1.34 0.21 -10.94
N LEU A 39 -1.22 1.33 -11.65
CA LEU A 39 -0.25 1.55 -12.72
C LEU A 39 0.65 2.75 -12.38
N PRO A 40 1.51 2.63 -11.35
CA PRO A 40 2.43 3.70 -10.97
C PRO A 40 3.46 3.94 -12.08
N ARG A 41 3.90 5.18 -12.21
CA ARG A 41 4.93 5.61 -13.17
C ARG A 41 6.35 5.61 -12.58
N ILE A 42 6.47 5.08 -11.37
CA ILE A 42 7.67 4.86 -10.57
C ILE A 42 7.59 3.43 -10.03
N THR A 43 8.72 2.75 -9.88
CA THR A 43 8.73 1.36 -9.38
C THR A 43 9.80 1.17 -8.32
N VAL A 44 9.42 0.61 -7.18
CA VAL A 44 10.31 0.24 -6.10
C VAL A 44 10.79 -1.18 -6.31
N ILE A 45 12.10 -1.34 -6.36
CA ILE A 45 12.76 -2.65 -6.37
C ILE A 45 13.32 -2.98 -4.98
N LYS A 46 13.11 -4.23 -4.58
CA LYS A 46 13.70 -4.85 -3.39
C LYS A 46 14.41 -6.12 -3.84
N ALA A 47 15.74 -6.12 -3.82
CA ALA A 47 16.53 -7.29 -4.20
C ALA A 47 17.78 -7.37 -3.32
N GLU A 48 18.01 -8.53 -2.70
CA GLU A 48 19.28 -8.85 -2.00
C GLU A 48 19.76 -7.79 -0.99
N GLY A 49 18.83 -7.19 -0.24
CA GLY A 49 19.12 -6.13 0.74
C GLY A 49 19.29 -4.73 0.14
N GLN A 50 19.24 -4.60 -1.19
CA GLN A 50 19.16 -3.31 -1.87
C GLN A 50 17.70 -2.90 -2.06
N ARG A 51 17.45 -1.62 -1.83
CA ARG A 51 16.14 -0.99 -2.03
C ARG A 51 16.37 0.28 -2.82
N ASN A 52 15.63 0.44 -3.90
CA ASN A 52 15.71 1.65 -4.70
C ASN A 52 14.39 1.91 -5.40
N ALA A 53 14.11 3.18 -5.69
CA ALA A 53 13.03 3.56 -6.58
C ALA A 53 13.60 3.87 -7.96
N ILE A 54 13.11 3.16 -8.98
CA ILE A 54 13.46 3.38 -10.36
C ILE A 54 12.54 4.46 -10.92
N THR A 55 13.13 5.57 -11.33
CA THR A 55 12.44 6.78 -11.80
C THR A 55 12.84 7.09 -13.24
N CYS A 56 11.94 7.75 -13.97
CA CYS A 56 12.31 8.29 -15.28
C CYS A 56 13.30 9.44 -15.13
N ARG A 57 14.35 9.42 -15.94
CA ARG A 57 15.39 10.46 -15.94
C ARG A 57 15.13 11.63 -16.88
N HIS A 58 14.02 11.61 -17.62
CA HIS A 58 13.68 12.65 -18.62
C HIS A 58 14.91 13.09 -19.44
N CYS A 59 15.66 12.14 -20.00
CA CYS A 59 16.97 12.41 -20.62
C CYS A 59 16.90 13.53 -21.66
N GLU A 60 17.95 14.34 -21.75
CA GLU A 60 18.05 15.38 -22.78
C GLU A 60 18.11 14.76 -24.18
N ASP A 61 18.98 13.77 -24.40
CA ASP A 61 19.00 12.93 -25.61
C ASP A 61 18.11 11.68 -25.45
N ALA A 62 16.81 11.89 -25.22
CA ALA A 62 15.85 10.83 -24.92
C ALA A 62 15.71 9.77 -26.05
N PRO A 63 16.13 8.51 -25.83
CA PRO A 63 15.92 7.44 -26.80
C PRO A 63 14.43 7.12 -27.05
N CYS A 64 13.58 7.36 -26.05
CA CYS A 64 12.13 7.16 -26.19
C CYS A 64 11.46 8.18 -27.13
N VAL A 65 12.03 9.39 -27.27
CA VAL A 65 11.61 10.38 -28.27
C VAL A 65 12.00 9.91 -29.67
N ARG A 66 13.29 9.60 -29.88
CA ARG A 66 13.83 9.16 -31.18
C ARG A 66 13.20 7.87 -31.71
N SER A 67 12.79 6.98 -30.83
CA SER A 67 12.18 5.69 -31.18
C SER A 67 10.66 5.77 -31.39
N CYS A 68 10.02 6.92 -31.14
CA CYS A 68 8.57 7.06 -31.29
C CYS A 68 8.19 7.29 -32.76
N PRO A 69 7.46 6.36 -33.41
CA PRO A 69 7.14 6.48 -34.84
C PRO A 69 5.98 7.44 -35.15
N ASN A 70 5.25 7.91 -34.13
CA ASN A 70 4.07 8.76 -34.29
C ASN A 70 4.21 10.12 -33.59
N ASP A 71 5.43 10.51 -33.22
CA ASP A 71 5.75 11.74 -32.49
C ASP A 71 4.87 11.97 -31.24
N ALA A 72 4.50 10.86 -30.59
CA ALA A 72 3.70 10.86 -29.38
C ALA A 72 4.53 11.19 -28.13
N ILE A 73 5.86 11.06 -28.20
CA ILE A 73 6.77 11.38 -27.12
C ILE A 73 7.64 12.53 -27.58
N ALA A 74 7.65 13.63 -26.85
CA ALA A 74 8.37 14.84 -27.23
C ALA A 74 8.91 15.59 -26.00
N GLN A 75 9.92 16.42 -26.23
CA GLN A 75 10.39 17.40 -25.25
C GLN A 75 9.32 18.48 -25.05
N SER A 76 9.05 18.84 -23.79
CA SER A 76 8.09 19.88 -23.40
C SER A 76 8.65 20.63 -22.19
N GLY A 77 9.17 21.84 -22.42
CA GLY A 77 9.94 22.57 -21.41
C GLY A 77 11.13 21.73 -20.93
N ASP A 78 11.30 21.63 -19.61
CA ASP A 78 12.39 20.90 -18.96
C ASP A 78 12.08 19.41 -18.74
N SER A 79 11.21 18.81 -19.55
CA SER A 79 10.83 17.40 -19.36
C SER A 79 10.39 16.73 -20.67
N VAL A 80 10.65 15.43 -20.76
CA VAL A 80 10.08 14.58 -21.84
C VAL A 80 8.67 14.14 -21.46
N GLN A 81 7.70 14.32 -22.36
CA GLN A 81 6.28 14.07 -22.13
C GLN A 81 5.65 13.18 -23.19
N VAL A 82 4.58 12.47 -22.80
CA VAL A 82 3.79 11.60 -23.70
C VAL A 82 2.44 12.24 -24.00
N ARG A 83 2.20 12.54 -25.28
CA ARG A 83 0.90 12.98 -25.82
C ARG A 83 0.01 11.76 -26.04
N GLN A 84 -0.87 11.50 -25.09
CA GLN A 84 -1.67 10.27 -25.05
C GLN A 84 -2.62 10.14 -26.25
N GLU A 85 -3.05 11.25 -26.84
CA GLU A 85 -3.86 11.33 -28.04
C GLU A 85 -3.14 10.82 -29.30
N LYS A 86 -1.80 10.90 -29.35
CA LYS A 86 -0.97 10.39 -30.45
C LYS A 86 -0.40 9.00 -30.17
N CYS A 87 -0.41 8.53 -28.94
CA CYS A 87 0.22 7.26 -28.60
C CYS A 87 -0.57 6.08 -29.20
N ILE A 88 0.11 5.26 -30.01
CA ILE A 88 -0.45 4.04 -30.62
C ILE A 88 -0.07 2.76 -29.86
N GLY A 89 0.66 2.87 -28.75
CA GLY A 89 1.02 1.71 -27.92
C GLY A 89 1.97 0.69 -28.59
N CYS A 90 2.76 1.10 -29.58
CA CYS A 90 3.66 0.21 -30.35
C CYS A 90 4.84 -0.38 -29.54
N LYS A 91 5.02 0.02 -28.27
CA LYS A 91 6.07 -0.46 -27.35
C LYS A 91 7.52 -0.16 -27.73
N SER A 92 7.78 0.56 -28.83
CA SER A 92 9.14 0.95 -29.25
C SER A 92 9.93 1.65 -28.12
N CYS A 93 9.26 2.57 -27.41
CA CYS A 93 9.86 3.29 -26.28
C CYS A 93 10.24 2.41 -25.08
N MET A 94 9.62 1.24 -24.91
CA MET A 94 9.96 0.29 -23.83
C MET A 94 11.33 -0.33 -24.06
N VAL A 95 11.61 -0.71 -25.30
CA VAL A 95 12.89 -1.31 -25.71
C VAL A 95 13.99 -0.25 -25.77
N ALA A 96 13.64 0.97 -26.17
CA ALA A 96 14.60 2.07 -26.28
C ALA A 96 15.05 2.63 -24.91
N CYS A 97 14.26 2.45 -23.85
CA CYS A 97 14.56 3.06 -22.56
C CYS A 97 15.75 2.35 -21.85
N PRO A 98 16.90 3.01 -21.65
CA PRO A 98 18.06 2.37 -21.01
C PRO A 98 17.85 2.10 -19.52
N PHE A 99 16.83 2.74 -18.91
CA PHE A 99 16.48 2.56 -17.49
C PHE A 99 15.31 1.59 -17.28
N GLY A 100 14.67 1.11 -18.36
CA GLY A 100 13.54 0.19 -18.27
C GLY A 100 12.28 0.75 -17.61
N VAL A 101 12.13 2.08 -17.51
CA VAL A 101 10.99 2.72 -16.82
C VAL A 101 9.77 2.97 -17.70
N MET A 102 9.93 2.84 -19.01
CA MET A 102 8.82 3.03 -19.95
C MET A 102 7.89 1.82 -19.89
N GLN A 103 6.61 2.06 -19.66
CA GLN A 103 5.58 1.03 -19.69
C GLN A 103 4.56 1.35 -20.79
N VAL A 104 3.95 0.32 -21.38
CA VAL A 104 2.74 0.49 -22.19
C VAL A 104 1.64 -0.30 -21.50
N VAL A 105 0.58 0.39 -21.13
CA VAL A 105 -0.56 -0.19 -20.45
C VAL A 105 -1.73 -0.23 -21.40
N VAL A 106 -2.64 -1.16 -21.17
CA VAL A 106 -3.87 -1.29 -21.93
C VAL A 106 -5.02 -0.90 -21.02
N THR A 107 -5.69 0.20 -21.33
CA THR A 107 -6.85 0.68 -20.58
C THR A 107 -8.14 0.42 -21.36
N PRO A 108 -9.22 0.01 -20.69
CA PRO A 108 -10.52 -0.12 -21.34
C PRO A 108 -11.08 1.26 -21.70
N GLN A 109 -11.70 1.36 -22.87
CA GLN A 109 -12.42 2.54 -23.34
C GLN A 109 -13.92 2.24 -23.50
N ALA A 110 -14.70 3.29 -23.80
CA ALA A 110 -16.11 3.15 -24.13
C ALA A 110 -16.32 2.18 -25.31
N ALA A 111 -17.51 1.56 -25.36
CA ALA A 111 -17.92 0.63 -26.43
C ALA A 111 -17.06 -0.65 -26.57
N GLY A 112 -16.39 -1.09 -25.49
CA GLY A 112 -15.62 -2.34 -25.49
C GLY A 112 -14.28 -2.26 -26.23
N LEU A 113 -13.85 -1.05 -26.60
CA LEU A 113 -12.52 -0.81 -27.16
C LEU A 113 -11.48 -0.77 -26.05
N VAL A 114 -10.22 -0.97 -26.42
CA VAL A 114 -9.07 -0.81 -25.53
C VAL A 114 -8.07 0.15 -26.15
N LYS A 115 -7.43 0.96 -25.31
CA LYS A 115 -6.34 1.84 -25.72
C LYS A 115 -5.04 1.38 -25.10
N ALA A 116 -4.06 1.09 -25.95
CA ALA A 116 -2.69 0.87 -25.53
C ALA A 116 -1.97 2.22 -25.51
N SER A 117 -1.49 2.64 -24.33
CA SER A 117 -0.85 3.94 -24.12
C SER A 117 0.43 3.81 -23.31
N ALA A 118 1.45 4.58 -23.69
CA ALA A 118 2.70 4.64 -22.96
C ALA A 118 2.48 5.39 -21.62
N HIS A 119 2.78 4.71 -20.51
CA HIS A 119 2.82 5.28 -19.18
C HIS A 119 4.28 5.59 -18.81
N LYS A 120 4.52 6.85 -18.54
CA LYS A 120 5.83 7.42 -18.20
C LYS A 120 5.60 8.52 -17.18
N CYS A 121 6.55 8.69 -16.26
CA CYS A 121 6.56 9.84 -15.35
C CYS A 121 6.48 11.14 -16.15
N ASP A 122 5.53 11.99 -15.77
CA ASP A 122 5.28 13.32 -16.28
C ASP A 122 5.67 14.41 -15.26
N LEU A 123 6.35 14.01 -14.17
CA LEU A 123 6.67 14.86 -13.01
C LEU A 123 5.44 15.48 -12.33
N CYS A 124 4.27 14.83 -12.46
CA CYS A 124 3.00 15.36 -11.97
C CYS A 124 2.71 16.77 -12.52
N GLN A 125 3.00 17.01 -13.80
CA GLN A 125 2.72 18.29 -14.46
C GLN A 125 1.26 18.72 -14.24
N GLY A 126 1.06 19.91 -13.67
CA GLY A 126 -0.27 20.44 -13.29
C GLY A 126 -0.58 20.39 -11.80
N ARG A 127 0.23 19.69 -10.99
CA ARG A 127 0.13 19.71 -9.52
C ARG A 127 1.08 20.78 -8.94
N GLU A 128 0.53 21.77 -8.23
CA GLU A 128 1.31 22.88 -7.64
C GLU A 128 2.36 22.41 -6.63
N ALA A 129 2.05 21.39 -5.82
CA ALA A 129 2.96 20.80 -4.85
C ALA A 129 4.07 19.92 -5.48
N GLY A 130 4.12 19.81 -6.82
CA GLY A 130 5.13 19.03 -7.53
C GLY A 130 4.90 17.51 -7.48
N PRO A 131 5.94 16.69 -7.71
CA PRO A 131 5.81 15.23 -7.80
C PRO A 131 5.34 14.59 -6.48
N ALA A 132 4.16 13.97 -6.51
CA ALA A 132 3.56 13.33 -5.33
C ALA A 132 4.44 12.24 -4.71
N CYS A 133 5.24 11.54 -5.52
CA CYS A 133 6.19 10.55 -5.02
C CYS A 133 7.31 11.13 -4.16
N VAL A 134 7.75 12.36 -4.43
CA VAL A 134 8.80 13.06 -3.67
C VAL A 134 8.21 13.52 -2.33
N GLU A 135 7.05 14.16 -2.37
CA GLU A 135 6.34 14.64 -1.18
C GLU A 135 6.00 13.51 -0.20
N ASN A 136 5.48 12.38 -0.72
CA ASN A 136 5.07 11.26 0.11
C ASN A 136 6.24 10.35 0.52
N CYS A 137 7.50 10.71 0.27
CA CYS A 137 8.65 9.86 0.62
C CYS A 137 9.04 10.02 2.10
N PRO A 138 8.70 9.08 3.00
CA PRO A 138 8.94 9.24 4.44
C PRO A 138 10.44 9.23 4.78
N ALA A 139 11.25 8.56 3.97
CA ALA A 139 12.69 8.45 4.18
C ALA A 139 13.49 9.54 3.47
N GLN A 140 12.81 10.48 2.79
CA GLN A 140 13.44 11.54 2.00
C GLN A 140 14.52 10.99 1.04
N ALA A 141 14.22 9.83 0.45
CA ALA A 141 15.07 9.16 -0.51
C ALA A 141 14.89 9.68 -1.93
N LEU A 142 13.81 10.43 -2.18
CA LEU A 142 13.46 11.00 -3.47
C LEU A 142 13.59 12.51 -3.43
N THR A 143 14.20 13.09 -4.45
CA THR A 143 14.36 14.55 -4.60
C THR A 143 14.12 14.91 -6.07
N LEU A 144 13.46 16.04 -6.32
CA LEU A 144 13.40 16.62 -7.67
C LEU A 144 14.76 17.26 -7.96
N ALA A 145 15.45 16.76 -8.99
CA ALA A 145 16.65 17.36 -9.52
C ALA A 145 16.25 18.37 -10.60
N ASP A 146 16.60 19.62 -10.34
CA ASP A 146 16.45 20.80 -11.19
C ASP A 146 17.79 21.55 -11.25
N ASP A 147 17.83 22.65 -12.00
CA ASP A 147 19.06 23.43 -12.18
C ASP A 147 19.63 23.95 -10.84
N GLU A 148 18.80 24.24 -9.83
CA GLU A 148 19.26 24.75 -8.53
C GLU A 148 19.83 23.66 -7.61
N THR A 149 19.15 22.52 -7.54
CA THR A 149 19.51 21.38 -6.68
C THR A 149 20.75 20.61 -7.18
N LEU A 150 21.10 20.73 -8.47
CA LEU A 150 22.29 20.11 -9.04
C LEU A 150 23.55 20.98 -8.92
N ILE A 151 23.41 22.31 -8.78
CA ILE A 151 24.54 23.25 -8.65
C ILE A 151 25.11 23.32 -7.22
N THR A 152 24.36 22.83 -6.22
CA THR A 152 24.87 22.64 -4.84
C THR A 152 25.03 21.15 -4.49
N PRO A 153 26.06 20.44 -5.00
CA PRO A 153 26.32 19.05 -4.58
C PRO A 153 26.76 18.89 -3.11
N GLY A 154 26.89 19.97 -2.33
CA GLY A 154 27.63 19.97 -1.06
C GLY A 154 26.90 20.43 0.20
N GLU A 155 25.73 21.09 0.12
CA GLU A 155 25.19 21.79 1.30
C GLU A 155 23.96 21.11 1.93
N ALA A 156 23.14 20.41 1.15
CA ALA A 156 22.00 19.65 1.70
C ALA A 156 22.42 18.44 2.57
N ALA A 157 23.69 18.05 2.54
CA ALA A 157 24.27 17.04 3.44
C ALA A 157 24.97 17.64 4.67
N ALA A 158 25.30 18.94 4.67
CA ALA A 158 26.16 19.55 5.69
C ALA A 158 25.39 20.27 6.82
N THR A 159 24.14 20.69 6.61
CA THR A 159 23.38 21.38 7.67
C THR A 159 22.74 20.43 8.69
N ALA A 160 22.79 19.11 8.48
CA ALA A 160 22.24 18.12 9.41
C ALA A 160 23.27 17.52 10.38
N LEU A 161 24.58 17.70 10.16
CA LEU A 161 25.62 17.13 11.03
C LEU A 161 26.83 18.05 11.07
N GLY A 162 26.90 18.92 12.07
CA GLY A 162 28.12 19.64 12.38
C GLY A 162 29.23 18.68 12.82
N MET A 163 30.29 18.57 12.02
CA MET A 163 31.73 18.47 12.38
C MET A 163 32.56 17.71 11.32
N PRO A 164 33.88 17.97 11.22
CA PRO A 164 34.64 17.93 9.96
C PRO A 164 35.56 16.71 9.80
N GLY A 165 35.92 16.43 8.53
CA GLY A 165 37.23 15.86 8.18
C GLY A 165 37.25 14.54 7.40
N GLY A 166 37.65 14.61 6.14
CA GLY A 166 38.77 13.80 5.63
C GLY A 166 38.51 12.42 5.03
N ALA A 167 38.35 12.42 3.69
CA ALA A 167 39.06 11.59 2.70
C ALA A 167 38.99 10.04 2.72
N ALA A 168 38.91 9.51 1.49
CA ALA A 168 39.11 8.12 1.05
C ALA A 168 37.86 7.22 1.22
N VAL A 169 37.42 6.42 0.24
CA VAL A 169 38.16 5.68 -0.78
C VAL A 169 37.26 5.49 -2.00
N ALA A 170 37.64 6.12 -3.12
CA ALA A 170 37.27 5.68 -4.45
C ALA A 170 38.12 4.45 -4.79
N ALA A 171 37.55 3.25 -4.74
CA ALA A 171 38.06 2.06 -5.42
C ALA A 171 37.17 0.86 -5.12
N ARG A 172 36.40 0.41 -6.12
CA ARG A 172 36.11 -1.02 -6.44
C ARG A 172 34.98 -1.11 -7.48
N TYR A 173 35.23 -0.58 -8.67
CA TYR A 173 34.53 -0.98 -9.89
C TYR A 173 35.53 -1.70 -10.79
N ALA A 174 35.71 -3.00 -10.57
CA ALA A 174 36.39 -3.88 -11.50
C ALA A 174 36.14 -5.33 -11.08
N ALA A 175 35.14 -5.94 -11.71
CA ALA A 175 34.95 -7.38 -11.94
C ALA A 175 33.46 -7.70 -11.74
N LEU A 176 32.78 -8.02 -12.84
CA LEU A 176 31.98 -9.22 -13.02
C LEU A 176 31.28 -9.11 -14.38
N GLN A 177 31.83 -9.84 -15.35
CA GLN A 177 31.21 -10.09 -16.65
C GLN A 177 30.13 -11.19 -16.52
N PRO A 178 29.14 -11.23 -17.43
CA PRO A 178 27.97 -12.09 -17.32
C PRO A 178 28.27 -13.51 -17.84
N ALA A 179 27.86 -14.52 -17.08
CA ALA A 179 27.85 -15.90 -17.55
C ALA A 179 26.40 -16.38 -17.75
N GLN A 180 26.11 -16.73 -18.99
CA GLN A 180 24.93 -17.39 -19.49
C GLN A 180 24.80 -18.80 -18.88
N CYS A 181 23.59 -19.22 -18.52
CA CYS A 181 23.22 -20.63 -18.62
C CYS A 181 21.71 -20.77 -18.78
N TRP A 182 21.28 -21.03 -20.02
CA TRP A 182 19.94 -21.50 -20.38
C TRP A 182 20.05 -22.99 -20.71
N ARG A 183 19.02 -23.75 -20.31
CA ARG A 183 18.70 -25.18 -20.61
C ARG A 183 19.54 -26.20 -19.81
N GLU A 184 19.01 -27.29 -19.26
CA GLU A 184 17.93 -28.20 -19.68
C GLU A 184 17.58 -29.13 -18.50
N GLY A 185 16.37 -29.75 -18.46
CA GLY A 185 16.13 -30.93 -17.62
C GLY A 185 14.70 -31.12 -17.12
N GLN A 186 14.00 -32.12 -17.66
CA GLN A 186 12.57 -32.39 -17.53
C GLN A 186 12.20 -33.30 -16.33
N ALA A 187 10.94 -33.14 -15.88
CA ALA A 187 9.92 -34.12 -15.45
C ALA A 187 10.27 -35.35 -14.58
N ASN A 188 9.55 -35.48 -13.45
CA ASN A 188 8.79 -36.63 -12.92
C ASN A 188 8.64 -36.42 -11.39
N GLY A 189 7.56 -36.71 -10.69
CA GLY A 189 6.25 -37.29 -10.94
C GLY A 189 5.44 -37.19 -9.64
N ASP A 190 4.13 -37.33 -9.79
CA ASP A 190 3.08 -37.70 -8.82
C ASP A 190 3.42 -37.77 -7.30
N ASP A 191 2.68 -37.01 -6.48
CA ASP A 191 2.21 -37.50 -5.17
C ASP A 191 1.14 -36.57 -4.55
N ARG A 192 -0.13 -36.98 -4.66
CA ARG A 192 -1.25 -36.44 -3.89
C ARG A 192 -1.49 -37.32 -2.66
N PRO A 193 -1.57 -36.77 -1.42
CA PRO A 193 -2.08 -37.56 -0.30
C PRO A 193 -3.62 -37.56 -0.28
N ARG A 194 -4.21 -38.76 -0.32
CA ARG A 194 -5.62 -39.04 -0.09
C ARG A 194 -5.99 -38.95 1.41
N ALA A 195 -7.27 -38.64 1.64
CA ALA A 195 -7.91 -38.54 2.94
C ALA A 195 -8.06 -39.89 3.66
N GLY A 196 -8.00 -39.85 5.00
CA GLY A 196 -8.65 -40.83 5.87
C GLY A 196 -7.85 -41.25 7.11
N SER A 197 -8.18 -40.68 8.28
CA SER A 197 -8.21 -41.46 9.54
C SER A 197 -8.96 -40.70 10.64
N ARG A 198 -9.99 -41.35 11.19
CA ARG A 198 -10.73 -40.96 12.41
C ARG A 198 -9.76 -40.88 13.59
N ILE A 199 -9.75 -39.76 14.30
CA ILE A 199 -9.14 -39.66 15.64
C ILE A 199 -10.18 -39.10 16.61
N SER A 200 -10.35 -39.83 17.71
CA SER A 200 -11.39 -39.66 18.72
C SER A 200 -11.19 -38.39 19.57
N TRP A 201 -12.24 -37.58 19.71
CA TRP A 201 -12.26 -36.46 20.65
C TRP A 201 -12.68 -36.94 22.04
N ARG A 202 -11.70 -37.32 22.87
CA ARG A 202 -11.93 -37.46 24.31
C ARG A 202 -11.95 -36.06 24.94
N ARG A 203 -13.08 -35.78 25.59
CA ARG A 203 -13.32 -34.63 26.47
C ARG A 203 -12.18 -34.45 27.48
N ARG A 204 -11.66 -33.22 27.58
CA ARG A 204 -11.06 -32.72 28.81
C ARG A 204 -11.39 -31.24 28.96
N CYS A 205 -12.40 -30.96 29.78
CA CYS A 205 -12.56 -29.67 30.42
C CYS A 205 -11.32 -29.43 31.31
N VAL A 206 -10.63 -28.31 31.15
CA VAL A 206 -9.75 -27.77 32.18
C VAL A 206 -9.97 -26.26 32.24
N ARG A 207 -10.44 -25.82 33.41
CA ARG A 207 -10.45 -24.44 33.88
C ARG A 207 -9.01 -23.90 33.94
N ALA A 208 -8.88 -22.60 33.69
CA ALA A 208 -7.81 -21.73 34.14
C ALA A 208 -6.38 -22.06 33.67
N THR A 209 -5.91 -21.34 32.64
CA THR A 209 -4.57 -20.74 32.69
C THR A 209 -4.45 -19.61 31.67
N LEU A 210 -4.53 -18.37 32.15
CA LEU A 210 -3.82 -17.25 31.54
C LEU A 210 -2.32 -17.58 31.57
N ARG A 211 -1.63 -17.30 30.46
CA ARG A 211 -0.17 -17.41 30.20
C ARG A 211 0.31 -18.72 29.53
N ARG A 212 0.91 -18.50 28.36
CA ARG A 212 1.81 -19.35 27.53
C ARG A 212 1.16 -20.31 26.53
N SER A 213 1.27 -19.93 25.25
CA SER A 213 1.72 -20.85 24.18
C SER A 213 2.21 -20.06 22.95
N ILE A 214 3.44 -19.54 23.03
CA ILE A 214 4.28 -19.35 21.83
C ILE A 214 4.91 -20.72 21.58
N SER A 215 4.41 -21.45 20.59
CA SER A 215 5.02 -22.70 20.14
C SER A 215 6.09 -22.39 19.09
N ARG A 216 7.29 -22.94 19.31
CA ARG A 216 8.50 -22.74 18.51
C ARG A 216 8.44 -23.54 17.22
N SER A 217 8.57 -22.86 16.08
CA SER A 217 9.06 -23.42 14.82
C SER A 217 10.52 -22.96 14.61
N PRO A 218 11.46 -23.81 14.14
CA PRO A 218 12.85 -23.43 14.02
C PRO A 218 13.17 -22.87 12.62
N ARG A 219 13.40 -21.55 12.52
CA ARG A 219 14.51 -20.87 11.78
C ARG A 219 14.29 -19.34 11.73
N SER A 220 15.40 -18.63 11.89
CA SER A 220 15.61 -17.17 12.00
C SER A 220 15.33 -16.53 13.38
N ARG A 221 16.38 -15.94 13.97
CA ARG A 221 16.31 -15.07 15.14
C ARG A 221 15.56 -13.79 14.75
N ARG A 222 14.23 -13.78 14.85
CA ARG A 222 13.43 -12.54 14.87
C ARG A 222 13.46 -11.95 16.27
N SER A 223 13.63 -10.64 16.38
CA SER A 223 13.53 -9.91 17.65
C SER A 223 12.22 -10.25 18.37
N SER A 224 12.27 -10.46 19.68
CA SER A 224 11.11 -10.82 20.51
C SER A 224 10.06 -9.70 20.63
N ARG A 225 10.36 -8.50 20.14
CA ARG A 225 9.47 -7.34 20.13
C ARG A 225 8.86 -7.18 18.73
N PRO A 226 7.52 -7.03 18.61
CA PRO A 226 6.89 -6.75 17.33
C PRO A 226 7.45 -5.44 16.75
N PRO A 227 7.64 -5.37 15.42
CA PRO A 227 8.19 -4.19 14.79
C PRO A 227 7.26 -2.99 14.94
N ALA A 228 7.84 -1.83 15.24
CA ALA A 228 7.10 -0.58 15.32
C ALA A 228 6.81 -0.06 13.89
N CYS A 229 5.62 0.49 13.69
CA CYS A 229 5.25 1.12 12.41
C CYS A 229 6.25 2.24 12.05
N LEU A 230 6.70 2.27 10.78
CA LEU A 230 7.59 3.30 10.25
C LEU A 230 6.87 4.59 9.82
N THR A 231 5.54 4.53 9.68
CA THR A 231 4.73 5.63 9.13
C THR A 231 5.19 5.98 7.72
N CYS A 232 4.77 5.14 6.77
CA CYS A 232 5.33 5.09 5.42
C CYS A 232 4.95 6.29 4.52
N GLY A 233 4.36 7.36 5.05
CA GLY A 233 3.81 8.49 4.30
C GLY A 233 2.32 8.68 4.61
N GLU A 234 1.72 9.68 3.96
CA GLU A 234 0.27 9.91 3.97
C GLU A 234 -0.43 8.74 3.26
N HIS A 235 0.01 8.43 2.03
CA HIS A 235 -0.48 7.29 1.26
C HIS A 235 0.45 6.10 1.44
N SER A 236 -0.06 4.98 1.93
CA SER A 236 0.76 3.81 2.27
C SER A 236 0.29 2.52 1.62
N ILE A 237 1.20 1.55 1.49
CA ILE A 237 0.86 0.27 0.85
C ILE A 237 -0.11 -0.58 1.69
N CYS A 238 -0.06 -0.46 3.03
CA CYS A 238 -0.98 -1.18 3.91
C CYS A 238 -2.41 -0.61 3.85
N GLU A 239 -2.54 0.71 3.70
CA GLU A 239 -3.81 1.39 3.41
C GLU A 239 -4.35 0.95 2.03
N TRP A 240 -3.52 1.01 0.99
CA TRP A 240 -3.95 0.62 -0.36
C TRP A 240 -4.43 -0.83 -0.44
N THR A 241 -3.76 -1.74 0.26
CA THR A 241 -4.11 -3.17 0.29
C THR A 241 -5.35 -3.45 1.16
N CYS A 242 -5.71 -2.53 2.06
CA CYS A 242 -6.94 -2.65 2.83
C CYS A 242 -8.15 -2.37 1.90
N PRO A 243 -9.15 -3.27 1.83
CA PRO A 243 -10.34 -3.04 1.00
C PRO A 243 -11.17 -1.81 1.42
N LEU A 244 -10.99 -1.33 2.65
CA LEU A 244 -11.64 -0.13 3.18
C LEU A 244 -10.76 1.13 3.06
N HIS A 245 -9.51 0.98 2.61
CA HIS A 245 -8.53 2.05 2.56
C HIS A 245 -8.37 2.79 3.90
N ASN A 246 -8.34 2.03 5.00
CA ASN A 246 -8.18 2.57 6.34
C ASN A 246 -6.87 3.36 6.46
N HIS A 247 -6.91 4.50 7.16
CA HIS A 247 -5.76 5.37 7.47
C HIS A 247 -4.79 4.75 8.51
N ILE A 248 -4.25 3.58 8.18
CA ILE A 248 -3.49 2.69 9.08
C ILE A 248 -2.30 3.39 9.74
N PRO A 249 -1.37 4.01 8.98
CA PRO A 249 -0.26 4.73 9.60
C PRO A 249 -0.72 5.82 10.57
N GLN A 250 -1.73 6.59 10.18
CA GLN A 250 -2.21 7.77 10.90
C GLN A 250 -2.85 7.40 12.24
N TRP A 251 -3.75 6.42 12.28
CA TRP A 251 -4.32 6.00 13.57
C TRP A 251 -3.30 5.25 14.43
N ILE A 252 -2.30 4.56 13.84
CA ILE A 252 -1.20 3.99 14.64
C ILE A 252 -0.36 5.09 15.31
N GLU A 253 -0.11 6.21 14.62
CA GLU A 253 0.56 7.37 15.25
C GLU A 253 -0.25 7.93 16.42
N LEU A 254 -1.57 8.05 16.28
CA LEU A 254 -2.45 8.46 17.39
C LEU A 254 -2.37 7.48 18.58
N VAL A 255 -2.26 6.18 18.33
CA VAL A 255 -2.05 5.16 19.38
C VAL A 255 -0.69 5.35 20.05
N LYS A 256 0.38 5.60 19.28
CA LYS A 256 1.72 5.89 19.84
C LYS A 256 1.71 7.14 20.71
N ALA A 257 0.91 8.15 20.34
CA ALA A 257 0.70 9.37 21.12
C ALA A 257 -0.22 9.17 22.34
N GLY A 258 -0.80 7.97 22.54
CA GLY A 258 -1.73 7.68 23.63
C GLY A 258 -3.15 8.21 23.42
N ASN A 259 -3.47 8.76 22.24
CA ASN A 259 -4.78 9.31 21.94
C ASN A 259 -5.71 8.26 21.32
N ILE A 260 -6.22 7.36 22.16
CA ILE A 260 -7.10 6.26 21.74
C ILE A 260 -8.43 6.76 21.17
N ALA A 261 -9.01 7.82 21.75
CA ALA A 261 -10.27 8.37 21.30
C ALA A 261 -10.19 8.94 19.87
N ALA A 262 -9.10 9.62 19.53
CA ALA A 262 -8.88 10.07 18.16
C ALA A 262 -8.56 8.90 17.22
N ALA A 263 -7.77 7.91 17.67
CA ALA A 263 -7.42 6.74 16.86
C ALA A 263 -8.67 5.93 16.46
N VAL A 264 -9.57 5.66 17.40
CA VAL A 264 -10.81 4.92 17.12
C VAL A 264 -11.76 5.75 16.26
N ALA A 265 -11.85 7.07 16.49
CA ALA A 265 -12.66 7.95 15.64
C ALA A 265 -12.16 7.92 14.20
N LEU A 266 -10.85 7.99 13.97
CA LEU A 266 -10.23 7.90 12.64
C LEU A 266 -10.43 6.52 12.01
N SER A 267 -10.30 5.44 12.78
CA SER A 267 -10.61 4.08 12.30
C SER A 267 -12.07 3.93 11.86
N HIS A 268 -13.02 4.52 12.61
CA HIS A 268 -14.44 4.51 12.28
C HIS A 268 -14.86 5.44 11.13
N GLN A 269 -13.95 6.23 10.56
CA GLN A 269 -14.25 7.04 9.36
C GLN A 269 -14.36 6.19 8.09
N THR A 270 -13.54 5.14 8.02
CA THR A 270 -13.43 4.24 6.85
C THR A 270 -14.05 2.87 7.13
N ASN A 271 -14.12 2.47 8.40
CA ASN A 271 -14.62 1.17 8.81
C ASN A 271 -15.82 1.29 9.76
N CYS A 272 -16.95 0.69 9.41
CA CYS A 272 -18.12 0.66 10.29
C CYS A 272 -18.01 -0.35 11.43
N LEU A 273 -17.13 -1.36 11.33
CA LEU A 273 -17.00 -2.48 12.27
C LEU A 273 -15.52 -2.80 12.61
N PRO A 274 -14.68 -1.83 13.03
CA PRO A 274 -13.27 -2.06 13.38
C PRO A 274 -13.08 -3.08 14.51
N GLU A 275 -14.05 -3.18 15.43
CA GLU A 275 -14.09 -4.19 16.48
C GLU A 275 -14.17 -5.62 15.92
N ILE A 276 -14.78 -5.81 14.74
CA ILE A 276 -14.87 -7.11 14.09
C ILE A 276 -13.66 -7.33 13.18
N THR A 277 -13.32 -6.37 12.33
CA THR A 277 -12.23 -6.52 11.34
C THR A 277 -10.88 -6.77 11.99
N GLY A 278 -10.61 -6.18 13.16
CA GLY A 278 -9.40 -6.43 13.93
C GLY A 278 -9.26 -7.89 14.40
N ARG A 279 -10.38 -8.63 14.45
CA ARG A 279 -10.43 -10.04 14.89
C ARG A 279 -10.48 -11.04 13.74
N VAL A 280 -11.21 -10.72 12.66
CA VAL A 280 -11.57 -11.72 11.63
C VAL A 280 -10.96 -11.48 10.25
N CYS A 281 -10.41 -10.29 9.98
CA CYS A 281 -9.78 -10.04 8.69
C CYS A 281 -8.59 -11.00 8.47
N PRO A 282 -8.36 -11.50 7.24
CA PRO A 282 -7.15 -12.23 6.92
C PRO A 282 -6.00 -11.23 6.71
N GLN A 283 -5.47 -10.66 7.80
CA GLN A 283 -4.51 -9.55 7.70
C GLN A 283 -3.22 -9.95 6.96
N ASP A 284 -2.83 -11.22 7.05
CA ASP A 284 -1.69 -11.83 6.35
C ASP A 284 -1.78 -11.73 4.82
N ARG A 285 -3.00 -11.64 4.29
CA ARG A 285 -3.28 -11.48 2.85
C ARG A 285 -3.63 -10.05 2.47
N LEU A 286 -3.74 -9.16 3.46
CA LEU A 286 -4.16 -7.77 3.31
C LEU A 286 -3.06 -6.83 3.82
N CYS A 287 -3.39 -5.94 4.75
CA CYS A 287 -2.54 -4.87 5.23
C CYS A 287 -1.22 -5.34 5.89
N GLU A 288 -1.24 -6.43 6.66
CA GLU A 288 -0.02 -7.00 7.26
C GLU A 288 0.81 -7.76 6.21
N GLY A 289 0.12 -8.43 5.28
CA GLY A 289 0.73 -9.07 4.11
C GLY A 289 1.52 -8.10 3.23
N ALA A 290 1.04 -6.87 3.08
CA ALA A 290 1.71 -5.83 2.29
C ALA A 290 2.70 -4.98 3.10
N CYS A 291 2.81 -5.18 4.42
CA CYS A 291 3.65 -4.34 5.28
C CYS A 291 5.11 -4.35 4.85
N THR A 292 5.71 -3.16 4.68
CA THR A 292 7.13 -2.97 4.31
C THR A 292 8.11 -3.75 5.19
N LEU A 293 7.80 -3.91 6.48
CA LEU A 293 8.66 -4.56 7.46
C LEU A 293 8.58 -6.09 7.46
N ARG A 294 7.58 -6.67 6.75
CA ARG A 294 7.19 -8.08 6.85
C ARG A 294 8.37 -9.04 6.65
N ASP A 295 9.16 -8.80 5.61
CA ASP A 295 10.23 -9.70 5.21
C ASP A 295 11.44 -9.60 6.16
N GLU A 296 11.67 -8.44 6.78
CA GLU A 296 12.88 -8.16 7.56
C GLU A 296 12.71 -8.41 9.06
N SER A 297 11.67 -7.83 9.65
CA SER A 297 11.43 -7.86 11.10
C SER A 297 10.07 -8.42 11.48
N GLY A 298 9.23 -8.73 10.49
CA GLY A 298 7.83 -9.09 10.67
C GLY A 298 6.90 -7.93 10.34
N ALA A 299 5.63 -8.23 10.10
CA ALA A 299 4.65 -7.18 9.88
C ALA A 299 4.32 -6.49 11.21
N VAL A 300 3.96 -5.22 11.13
CA VAL A 300 3.22 -4.57 12.22
C VAL A 300 1.92 -5.33 12.40
N THR A 301 1.57 -5.68 13.63
CA THR A 301 0.32 -6.41 13.94
C THR A 301 -0.88 -5.46 13.90
N ILE A 302 -1.22 -4.95 12.71
CA ILE A 302 -2.26 -3.97 12.45
C ILE A 302 -3.60 -4.44 13.03
N GLY A 303 -3.99 -5.71 12.81
CA GLY A 303 -5.26 -6.25 13.30
C GLY A 303 -5.36 -6.24 14.83
N ASN A 304 -4.26 -6.59 15.52
CA ASN A 304 -4.22 -6.54 16.98
C ASN A 304 -4.30 -5.11 17.54
N ILE A 305 -3.72 -4.13 16.85
CA ILE A 305 -3.80 -2.72 17.26
C ILE A 305 -5.22 -2.20 17.00
N GLU A 306 -5.84 -2.52 15.85
CA GLU A 306 -7.24 -2.19 15.54
C GLU A 306 -8.18 -2.76 16.61
N ARG A 307 -8.00 -4.04 16.98
CA ARG A 307 -8.74 -4.66 18.09
C ARG A 307 -8.53 -3.90 19.40
N TYR A 308 -7.28 -3.60 19.75
CA TYR A 308 -6.94 -2.93 21.00
C TYR A 308 -7.60 -1.55 21.12
N ILE A 309 -7.56 -0.73 20.07
CA ILE A 309 -8.19 0.60 20.11
C ILE A 309 -9.70 0.53 20.22
N SER A 310 -10.33 -0.39 19.48
CA SER A 310 -11.79 -0.57 19.53
C SER A 310 -12.25 -1.09 20.89
N ASP A 311 -11.54 -2.04 21.49
CA ASP A 311 -11.89 -2.59 22.80
C ASP A 311 -11.77 -1.53 23.91
N GLN A 312 -10.72 -0.70 23.89
CA GLN A 312 -10.55 0.39 24.84
C GLN A 312 -11.63 1.47 24.68
N ALA A 313 -11.98 1.79 23.43
CA ALA A 313 -13.06 2.72 23.13
C ALA A 313 -14.40 2.21 23.66
N LEU A 314 -14.73 0.95 23.38
CA LEU A 314 -15.95 0.30 23.88
C LEU A 314 -16.00 0.28 25.42
N ALA A 315 -14.88 -0.08 26.08
CA ALA A 315 -14.79 -0.10 27.54
C ALA A 315 -14.96 1.28 28.19
N SER A 316 -14.56 2.36 27.49
CA SER A 316 -14.77 3.74 27.94
C SER A 316 -16.15 4.30 27.59
N GLY A 317 -17.00 3.50 26.92
CA GLY A 317 -18.34 3.91 26.49
C GLY A 317 -18.34 4.84 25.27
N TRP A 318 -17.24 4.89 24.53
CA TRP A 318 -17.13 5.69 23.31
C TRP A 318 -18.18 5.26 22.28
N ARG A 319 -18.75 6.25 21.58
CA ARG A 319 -19.68 6.05 20.47
C ARG A 319 -19.39 7.08 19.37
N PRO A 320 -19.68 6.76 18.09
CA PRO A 320 -19.60 7.73 17.01
C PRO A 320 -20.49 8.95 17.29
N ASP A 321 -19.95 10.15 17.11
CA ASP A 321 -20.72 11.38 17.19
C ASP A 321 -21.52 11.59 15.89
N LEU A 322 -22.84 11.71 16.03
CA LEU A 322 -23.78 11.96 14.94
C LEU A 322 -24.50 13.32 15.10
N SER A 323 -24.05 14.17 16.03
CA SER A 323 -24.69 15.44 16.37
C SER A 323 -24.86 16.39 15.18
N GLN A 324 -23.96 16.32 14.19
CA GLN A 324 -23.97 17.20 13.01
C GLN A 324 -24.81 16.66 11.85
N VAL A 325 -25.39 15.46 11.97
CA VAL A 325 -26.15 14.83 10.90
C VAL A 325 -27.54 15.47 10.79
N LYS A 326 -27.85 16.07 9.64
CA LYS A 326 -29.17 16.62 9.34
C LYS A 326 -30.10 15.55 8.78
N PRO A 327 -31.30 15.33 9.35
CA PRO A 327 -32.26 14.38 8.81
C PRO A 327 -32.69 14.77 7.39
N SER A 328 -32.65 13.80 6.48
CA SER A 328 -33.11 13.95 5.08
C SER A 328 -34.62 13.76 4.91
N GLY A 329 -35.31 13.26 5.94
CA GLY A 329 -36.71 12.84 5.87
C GLY A 329 -36.96 11.56 5.06
N LYS A 330 -35.93 10.97 4.45
CA LYS A 330 -36.04 9.73 3.67
C LYS A 330 -35.89 8.50 4.57
N ARG A 331 -36.60 7.43 4.20
CA ARG A 331 -36.54 6.12 4.86
C ARG A 331 -36.14 5.03 3.86
N VAL A 332 -35.28 4.11 4.29
CA VAL A 332 -34.79 3.00 3.47
C VAL A 332 -34.94 1.68 4.23
N ALA A 333 -35.50 0.67 3.59
CA ALA A 333 -35.54 -0.68 4.12
C ALA A 333 -34.29 -1.46 3.70
N ILE A 334 -33.64 -2.14 4.64
CA ILE A 334 -32.48 -3.00 4.43
C ILE A 334 -32.88 -4.43 4.79
N ILE A 335 -32.64 -5.38 3.90
CA ILE A 335 -32.95 -6.80 4.14
C ILE A 335 -31.66 -7.53 4.49
N GLY A 336 -31.56 -7.99 5.74
CA GLY A 336 -30.43 -8.69 6.34
C GLY A 336 -29.57 -7.81 7.25
N ALA A 337 -29.43 -8.22 8.51
CA ALA A 337 -28.61 -7.58 9.55
C ALA A 337 -27.20 -8.21 9.66
N GLY A 338 -26.65 -8.67 8.54
CA GLY A 338 -25.24 -9.07 8.45
C GLY A 338 -24.29 -7.87 8.29
N PRO A 339 -22.97 -8.09 8.17
CA PRO A 339 -21.99 -7.01 8.04
C PRO A 339 -22.32 -6.02 6.92
N ALA A 340 -22.75 -6.51 5.75
CA ALA A 340 -23.12 -5.65 4.62
C ALA A 340 -24.33 -4.76 4.92
N GLY A 341 -25.37 -5.31 5.56
CA GLY A 341 -26.58 -4.56 5.91
C GLY A 341 -26.32 -3.54 7.01
N LEU A 342 -25.53 -3.91 8.03
CA LEU A 342 -25.13 -3.00 9.10
C LEU A 342 -24.21 -1.88 8.59
N ALA A 343 -23.27 -2.20 7.70
CA ALA A 343 -22.42 -1.20 7.04
C ALA A 343 -23.24 -0.21 6.20
N CYS A 344 -24.21 -0.72 5.44
CA CYS A 344 -25.14 0.12 4.68
C CYS A 344 -25.97 1.02 5.61
N ALA A 345 -26.47 0.48 6.72
CA ALA A 345 -27.22 1.24 7.71
C ALA A 345 -26.37 2.36 8.33
N ASP A 346 -25.12 2.09 8.72
CA ASP A 346 -24.19 3.08 9.27
C ASP A 346 -23.96 4.23 8.27
N MET A 347 -23.67 3.91 7.01
CA MET A 347 -23.49 4.93 5.96
C MET A 347 -24.75 5.76 5.73
N LEU A 348 -25.94 5.14 5.71
CA LEU A 348 -27.21 5.84 5.54
C LEU A 348 -27.50 6.78 6.71
N VAL A 349 -27.28 6.32 7.95
CA VAL A 349 -27.43 7.14 9.16
C VAL A 349 -26.51 8.34 9.11
N ARG A 350 -25.24 8.18 8.75
CA ARG A 350 -24.28 9.30 8.63
C ARG A 350 -24.67 10.35 7.58
N HIS A 351 -25.44 9.95 6.57
CA HIS A 351 -26.00 10.84 5.55
C HIS A 351 -27.43 11.33 5.87
N GLY A 352 -27.93 11.10 7.09
CA GLY A 352 -29.22 11.59 7.56
C GLY A 352 -30.42 10.83 6.99
N VAL A 353 -30.22 9.67 6.39
CA VAL A 353 -31.30 8.77 5.96
C VAL A 353 -31.65 7.85 7.12
N GLN A 354 -32.93 7.56 7.33
CA GLN A 354 -33.37 6.63 8.37
C GLN A 354 -33.47 5.20 7.80
N PRO A 355 -32.51 4.30 8.09
CA PRO A 355 -32.63 2.90 7.71
C PRO A 355 -33.54 2.14 8.67
N VAL A 356 -34.25 1.15 8.14
CA VAL A 356 -34.95 0.11 8.89
C VAL A 356 -34.40 -1.24 8.44
N VAL A 357 -33.72 -1.95 9.33
CA VAL A 357 -33.09 -3.24 9.03
C VAL A 357 -34.06 -4.35 9.42
N PHE A 358 -34.38 -5.22 8.46
CA PHE A 358 -35.20 -6.41 8.65
C PHE A 358 -34.29 -7.64 8.59
N ASP A 359 -34.34 -8.50 9.59
CA ASP A 359 -33.65 -9.80 9.57
C ASP A 359 -34.66 -10.94 9.78
N ARG A 360 -34.32 -12.12 9.26
CA ARG A 360 -35.10 -13.34 9.46
C ARG A 360 -34.84 -13.95 10.83
N HIS A 361 -33.63 -13.80 11.35
CA HIS A 361 -33.18 -14.38 12.60
C HIS A 361 -33.48 -13.47 13.80
N PRO A 362 -33.61 -14.04 15.01
CA PRO A 362 -33.90 -13.27 16.22
C PRO A 362 -32.72 -12.40 16.70
N GLU A 363 -31.48 -12.76 16.34
CA GLU A 363 -30.27 -12.01 16.67
C GLU A 363 -29.65 -11.43 15.39
N ILE A 364 -29.10 -10.21 15.49
CA ILE A 364 -28.39 -9.54 14.39
C ILE A 364 -26.97 -10.06 14.25
N GLY A 365 -26.28 -9.70 13.15
CA GLY A 365 -24.86 -10.00 12.89
C GLY A 365 -24.63 -11.05 11.81
N GLY A 366 -25.67 -11.76 11.37
CA GLY A 366 -25.60 -12.74 10.29
C GLY A 366 -24.55 -13.83 10.57
N LEU A 367 -23.59 -14.02 9.66
CA LEU A 367 -22.53 -15.04 9.83
C LEU A 367 -21.59 -14.76 11.01
N LEU A 368 -21.49 -13.51 11.48
CA LEU A 368 -20.71 -13.18 12.67
C LEU A 368 -21.29 -13.86 13.92
N THR A 369 -22.62 -13.95 13.99
CA THR A 369 -23.34 -14.53 15.13
C THR A 369 -23.60 -16.03 14.95
N PHE A 370 -24.07 -16.46 13.77
CA PHE A 370 -24.59 -17.83 13.60
C PHE A 370 -23.59 -18.87 13.09
N ARG A 371 -22.49 -18.46 12.44
CA ARG A 371 -21.51 -19.42 11.86
C ARG A 371 -20.18 -19.47 12.63
N HIS A 372 -19.92 -18.53 13.52
CA HIS A 372 -18.71 -18.49 14.36
C HIS A 372 -18.92 -19.17 15.73
N SER A 373 -19.72 -20.23 15.80
CA SER A 373 -19.93 -21.04 17.02
C SER A 373 -18.71 -21.89 17.45
N GLY A 374 -17.51 -21.34 17.28
CA GLY A 374 -16.24 -21.93 17.72
C GLY A 374 -15.04 -20.98 17.84
N VAL A 375 -15.15 -19.70 17.44
CA VAL A 375 -14.08 -18.69 17.62
C VAL A 375 -14.71 -17.45 18.24
N GLN A 376 -14.28 -17.15 19.46
CA GLN A 376 -14.83 -16.12 20.35
C GLN A 376 -14.74 -14.73 19.72
N ALA A 377 -15.86 -14.25 19.17
CA ALA A 377 -16.19 -12.83 19.12
C ALA A 377 -16.99 -12.53 20.41
N GLY A 378 -16.26 -12.28 21.50
CA GLY A 378 -16.80 -11.91 22.80
C GLY A 378 -15.91 -10.86 23.44
#